data_AF-A0A7K2HUK5-F1
#
_entry.id   AF-A0A7K2HUK5-F1
#
_cell.length_a   1.000
_cell.length_b   1.000
_cell.length_c   1.000
_cell.angle_alpha   90.00
_cell.angle_beta   90.00
_cell.angle_gamma   90.00
#
_symmetry.space_group_name_H-M   'P 1'
#
loop_
_entity.id
_entity.type
_entity.pdbx_description
1 polymer ?
#
loop_
_entity_poly.entity_id
_entity_poly.type
_entity_poly.pdbx_seq_one_letter_code
_entity_poly.pdbx_strand_id
1 'polypeptide(L)'
;MTTTEAGLPTALTIDDSQLRRDPRVLGKDILRLCRQAAQRAGLERRAQMVADGVPGHVIELFDLPKPEDVAREEIIAEADDDYDQQTWMRST
;
A
#
# COMPACT_ATOMS: atom_id res chain seq x y z
N MET A 1 3.63 6.50 9.22
CA MET A 1 4.86 5.67 9.16
C MET A 1 5.80 6.26 8.13
N THR A 2 7.05 5.83 8.11
CA THR A 2 8.04 6.21 7.09
C THR A 2 8.56 4.96 6.41
N THR A 3 8.75 5.02 5.09
CA THR A 3 9.25 3.90 4.28
C THR A 3 10.38 4.32 3.36
N THR A 4 11.11 3.32 2.86
CA THR A 4 11.90 3.46 1.64
C THR A 4 11.00 3.62 0.41
N GLU A 5 11.60 3.91 -0.74
CA GLU A 5 10.90 3.96 -2.04
C GLU A 5 10.28 2.60 -2.42
N ALA A 6 10.83 1.49 -1.93
CA ALA A 6 10.29 0.14 -2.12
C ALA A 6 9.18 -0.23 -1.10
N GLY A 7 8.75 0.71 -0.25
CA GLY A 7 7.74 0.48 0.79
C GLY A 7 8.23 -0.27 2.03
N LEU A 8 9.54 -0.44 2.20
CA LEU A 8 10.07 -1.07 3.41
C LEU A 8 9.98 -0.08 4.59
N PRO A 9 9.35 -0.45 5.72
CA PRO A 9 9.17 0.46 6.84
C PRO A 9 10.51 0.76 7.52
N THR A 10 10.82 2.04 7.67
CA THR A 10 12.01 2.52 8.41
C THR A 10 11.62 3.11 9.76
N ALA A 11 10.39 3.59 9.91
CA ALA A 11 9.84 4.04 11.19
C ALA A 11 8.33 3.82 11.25
N LEU A 12 7.82 3.39 12.41
CA LEU A 12 6.40 3.15 12.64
C LEU A 12 5.98 3.76 13.99
N THR A 13 4.86 4.47 13.98
CA THR A 13 4.17 4.90 15.19
C THR A 13 2.88 4.10 15.27
N ILE A 14 2.68 3.41 16.40
CA ILE A 14 1.48 2.61 16.65
C ILE A 14 0.78 3.24 17.86
N ASP A 15 -0.52 3.50 17.71
CA ASP A 15 -1.34 3.94 18.83
C ASP A 15 -1.59 2.78 19.81
N ASP A 16 -1.65 3.08 21.10
CA ASP A 16 -1.78 2.08 22.17
C ASP A 16 -3.07 1.25 22.04
N SER A 17 -4.13 1.81 21.46
CA SER A 17 -5.37 1.08 21.16
C SER A 17 -5.17 -0.05 20.16
N GLN A 18 -4.23 0.10 19.23
CA GLN A 18 -3.97 -0.89 18.19
C GLN A 18 -3.22 -2.10 18.74
N LEU A 19 -2.44 -1.92 19.81
CA LEU A 19 -1.72 -3.00 20.50
C LEU A 19 -2.67 -3.95 21.25
N ARG A 20 -3.89 -3.51 21.53
CA ARG A 20 -4.92 -4.33 22.20
C ARG A 20 -5.76 -5.17 21.23
N ARG A 21 -5.62 -4.94 19.91
CA ARG A 21 -6.30 -5.71 18.85
C ARG A 21 -5.59 -7.04 18.60
N ASP A 22 -6.21 -7.94 17.82
CA ASP A 22 -5.54 -9.16 17.37
C ASP A 22 -4.26 -8.79 16.58
N PRO A 23 -3.08 -9.33 16.95
CA PRO A 23 -1.81 -8.98 16.32
C PRO A 23 -1.77 -9.29 14.82
N ARG A 24 -2.57 -10.25 14.33
CA ARG A 24 -2.68 -10.53 12.89
C ARG A 24 -3.35 -9.38 12.15
N VAL A 25 -4.34 -8.74 12.76
CA VAL A 25 -5.03 -7.58 12.18
C VAL A 25 -4.08 -6.40 12.08
N LEU A 26 -3.33 -6.12 13.15
CA LEU A 26 -2.29 -5.09 13.12
C LEU A 26 -1.20 -5.39 12.06
N GLY A 27 -0.79 -6.65 11.94
CA GLY A 27 0.15 -7.08 10.90
C GLY A 27 -0.37 -6.85 9.48
N LYS A 28 -1.65 -7.17 9.21
CA LYS A 28 -2.32 -6.87 7.93
C LYS A 28 -2.33 -5.37 7.65
N ASP A 29 -2.69 -4.55 8.65
CA ASP A 29 -2.75 -3.09 8.53
C ASP A 29 -1.38 -2.48 8.18
N ILE A 30 -0.32 -2.92 8.88
CA ILE A 30 1.05 -2.46 8.60
C ILE A 30 1.46 -2.83 7.18
N LEU A 31 1.20 -4.08 6.75
CA LEU A 31 1.56 -4.53 5.40
C LEU A 31 0.80 -3.74 4.32
N ARG A 32 -0.50 -3.48 4.54
CA ARG A 32 -1.33 -2.66 3.66
C ARG A 32 -0.76 -1.26 3.52
N LEU A 33 -0.41 -0.61 4.64
CA LEU A 33 0.22 0.72 4.62
C LEU A 33 1.55 0.69 3.84
N CYS A 34 2.39 -0.33 4.06
CA CYS A 34 3.67 -0.48 3.33
C CYS A 34 3.48 -0.55 1.82
N ARG A 35 2.48 -1.31 1.35
CA ARG A 35 2.16 -1.40 -0.08
C ARG A 35 1.69 -0.05 -0.64
N GLN A 36 0.79 0.63 0.05
CA GLN A 36 0.31 1.96 -0.34
C GLN A 36 1.47 2.97 -0.46
N ALA A 37 2.42 2.92 0.49
CA ALA A 37 3.61 3.77 0.44
C ALA A 37 4.52 3.45 -0.76
N ALA A 38 4.75 2.16 -1.05
CA ALA A 38 5.51 1.73 -2.24
C ALA A 38 4.86 2.21 -3.54
N GLN A 39 3.53 2.06 -3.64
CA GLN A 39 2.76 2.48 -4.80
C GLN A 39 2.90 3.97 -5.06
N ARG A 40 2.70 4.78 -4.02
CA ARG A 40 2.85 6.23 -4.11
C ARG A 40 4.25 6.64 -4.55
N ALA A 41 5.29 6.08 -3.90
CA ALA A 41 6.68 6.36 -4.25
C ALA A 41 7.00 5.94 -5.71
N GLY A 42 6.49 4.80 -6.15
CA GLY A 42 6.64 4.32 -7.52
C GLY A 42 5.97 5.22 -8.56
N LEU A 43 4.76 5.73 -8.27
CA LEU A 43 4.08 6.71 -9.12
C LEU A 43 4.85 8.03 -9.22
N GLU A 44 5.30 8.56 -8.08
CA GLU A 44 6.11 9.78 -8.02
C GLU A 44 7.42 9.60 -8.81
N ARG A 45 8.10 8.45 -8.65
CA ARG A 45 9.31 8.11 -9.40
C ARG A 45 9.05 8.02 -10.89
N ARG A 46 7.96 7.37 -11.30
CA ARG A 46 7.54 7.25 -12.71
C ARG A 46 7.29 8.63 -13.30
N ALA A 47 6.56 9.49 -12.60
CA ALA A 47 6.29 10.86 -13.04
C ALA A 47 7.57 11.68 -13.20
N GLN A 48 8.53 11.52 -12.28
CA GLN A 48 9.85 12.16 -12.40
C GLN A 48 10.62 11.68 -13.64
N MET A 49 10.63 10.37 -13.93
CA MET A 49 11.30 9.86 -15.13
C MET A 49 10.67 10.39 -16.42
N VAL A 50 9.34 10.54 -16.46
CA VAL A 50 8.65 11.17 -17.59
C VAL A 50 9.05 12.65 -17.72
N ALA A 51 9.10 13.39 -16.61
CA ALA A 51 9.51 14.79 -16.60
C ALA A 51 10.97 14.98 -17.05
N ASP A 52 11.85 14.03 -16.71
CA ASP A 52 13.26 14.01 -17.12
C ASP A 52 13.47 13.57 -18.58
N GLY A 53 12.38 13.22 -19.30
CA GLY A 53 12.44 12.82 -20.71
C GLY A 53 12.93 11.37 -20.92
N VAL A 54 12.88 10.52 -19.90
CA VAL A 54 13.26 9.11 -20.02
C VAL A 54 12.31 8.40 -20.99
N PRO A 55 12.81 7.63 -21.97
CA PRO A 55 11.96 6.90 -22.90
C PRO A 55 11.05 5.89 -22.18
N GLY A 56 9.79 5.78 -22.61
CA GLY A 56 8.80 4.91 -21.97
C GLY A 56 9.23 3.45 -21.83
N HIS A 57 9.87 2.88 -22.86
CA HIS A 57 10.39 1.50 -22.81
C HIS A 57 11.48 1.31 -21.74
N VAL A 58 12.22 2.38 -21.38
CA VAL A 58 13.20 2.33 -20.28
C VAL A 58 12.48 2.38 -18.94
N ILE A 59 11.45 3.22 -18.80
CA ILE A 59 10.62 3.30 -17.58
C ILE A 59 9.96 1.95 -17.28
N GLU A 60 9.52 1.22 -18.30
CA GLU A 60 8.91 -0.11 -18.17
C GLU A 60 9.87 -1.16 -17.59
N LEU A 61 11.18 -1.02 -17.77
CA LEU A 61 12.18 -1.94 -17.19
C LEU A 61 12.31 -1.82 -15.66
N PHE A 62 11.86 -0.71 -15.07
CA PHE A 62 11.92 -0.48 -13.63
C PHE A 62 10.74 -1.11 -12.88
N ASP A 63 9.79 -1.72 -13.59
CA ASP A 63 8.60 -2.37 -13.02
C ASP A 63 7.84 -1.45 -12.04
N LEU A 64 7.84 -0.14 -12.33
CA LEU A 64 7.18 0.85 -11.49
C LEU A 64 5.65 0.72 -11.62
N PRO A 65 4.91 0.82 -10.50
CA PRO A 65 3.47 0.71 -10.50
C PRO A 65 2.85 1.76 -11.43
N LYS A 66 1.79 1.35 -12.13
CA LYS A 66 0.97 2.26 -12.94
C LYS A 66 -0.23 2.76 -12.12
N PRO A 67 -0.83 3.91 -12.48
CA PRO A 67 -2.02 4.41 -11.79
C PRO A 67 -3.18 3.39 -11.77
N GLU A 68 -3.31 2.60 -12.83
CA GLU A 68 -4.30 1.51 -12.96
C GLU A 68 -4.06 0.34 -11.99
N ASP A 69 -2.79 0.06 -11.64
CA ASP A 69 -2.45 -0.98 -10.66
C ASP A 69 -2.81 -0.54 -9.25
N VAL A 70 -2.61 0.75 -8.93
CA VAL A 70 -2.98 1.34 -7.65
C VAL A 70 -4.50 1.34 -7.46
N ALA A 71 -5.25 1.80 -8.46
CA ALA A 71 -6.71 1.79 -8.40
C ALA A 71 -7.29 0.37 -8.23
N ARG A 72 -6.68 -0.64 -8.88
CA ARG A 72 -7.09 -2.04 -8.72
C ARG A 72 -6.79 -2.56 -7.32
N GLU A 73 -5.63 -2.24 -6.75
CA GLU A 73 -5.26 -2.66 -5.40
C GLU A 73 -6.12 -1.98 -4.32
N GLU A 74 -6.51 -0.71 -4.52
CA GLU A 74 -7.43 -0.02 -3.61
C GLU A 74 -8.81 -0.70 -3.58
N ILE A 75 -9.36 -1.06 -4.74
CA ILE A 75 -10.63 -1.80 -4.85
C ILE A 75 -10.56 -3.16 -4.14
N ILE A 76 -9.45 -3.89 -4.29
CA ILE A 76 -9.27 -5.19 -3.63
C ILE A 76 -9.15 -5.02 -2.12
N ALA A 77 -8.39 -4.03 -1.65
CA ALA A 77 -8.22 -3.76 -0.22
C ALA A 77 -9.54 -3.34 0.44
N GLU A 78 -10.36 -2.55 -0.23
CA GLU A 78 -11.68 -2.12 0.26
C GLU A 78 -12.66 -3.31 0.33
N ALA A 79 -12.66 -4.18 -0.69
CA ALA A 79 -13.47 -5.39 -0.69
C ALA A 79 -13.07 -6.36 0.44
N ASP A 80 -11.78 -6.53 0.71
CA ASP A 80 -11.29 -7.39 1.80
C ASP A 80 -11.70 -6.84 3.19
N ASP A 81 -11.67 -5.51 3.39
CA ASP A 81 -12.04 -4.87 4.65
C ASP A 81 -13.57 -4.95 4.91
N ASP A 82 -14.38 -4.81 3.86
CA ASP A 82 -15.84 -5.01 3.91
C ASP A 82 -16.21 -6.46 4.23
N TYR A 83 -15.49 -7.44 3.66
CA TYR A 83 -15.71 -8.86 3.96
C TYR A 83 -15.36 -9.20 5.41
N ASP A 84 -14.20 -8.75 5.91
CA ASP A 84 -13.82 -8.92 7.31
C ASP A 84 -14.86 -8.24 8.23
N GLN A 85 -15.48 -7.12 7.82
CA GLN A 85 -16.56 -6.46 8.56
C GLN A 85 -17.86 -7.28 8.65
N GLN A 86 -18.30 -7.89 7.55
CA GLN A 86 -19.57 -8.63 7.53
C GLN A 86 -19.51 -9.96 8.30
N THR A 87 -18.34 -10.57 8.43
CA THR A 87 -18.19 -11.88 9.10
C THR A 87 -18.40 -11.80 10.62
N TRP A 88 -17.96 -10.72 11.29
CA TRP A 88 -18.19 -10.56 12.74
C TRP A 88 -19.60 -10.05 13.09
N MET A 89 -20.27 -9.35 12.17
CA MET A 89 -21.69 -8.96 12.34
C MET A 89 -22.67 -10.14 12.31
N ARG A 90 -22.25 -11.30 11.77
CA ARG A 90 -23.09 -12.52 11.67
C ARG A 90 -22.89 -13.52 12.81
N SER A 91 -22.05 -13.19 13.80
CA SER A 91 -21.74 -14.07 14.93
C SER A 91 -22.59 -13.80 16.19
N THR A 92 -23.63 -12.96 16.10
CA THR A 92 -24.63 -12.73 17.16
C THR A 92 -25.88 -13.54 16.89
#